data_AF-A0A0H4KGU3-F1
#
_entry.id   AF-A0A0H4KGU3-F1
#
_cell.length_a   1.000
_cell.length_b   1.000
_cell.length_c   1.000
_cell.angle_alpha   90.00
_cell.angle_beta   90.00
_cell.angle_gamma   90.00
#
_symmetry.space_group_name_H-M   'P 1'
#
loop_
_entity.id
_entity.type
_entity.pdbx_description
1 polymer ?
#
loop_
_entity_poly.entity_id
_entity_poly.type
_entity_poly.pdbx_seq_one_letter_code
_entity_poly.pdbx_strand_id
1 'polypeptide(L)'
;MNTFKTGDEILFEYGEQTLQGRLVNTYPDHCIVETEKGSYTIGWNHVVDKAPVTSTFEQMGQELGAFVDKKQAAYGDSVSKASKLMKVFLEEYENGDGTYTIPEELLDHILLQVRIIDKQNRIFSNPKGDLMDETPYADLAGYGLLGKRNSGK
;
A
#
# COMPACT_ATOMS: atom_id res chain seq x y z
N MET A 1 -28.40 12.30 -8.77
CA MET A 1 -27.58 12.50 -7.56
C MET A 1 -26.16 12.71 -8.05
N ASN A 2 -25.54 13.85 -7.75
CA ASN A 2 -24.20 14.15 -8.28
C ASN A 2 -23.15 13.26 -7.59
N THR A 3 -22.24 12.66 -8.36
CA THR A 3 -21.23 11.69 -7.88
C THR A 3 -19.93 12.34 -7.40
N PHE A 4 -19.86 13.67 -7.46
CA PHE A 4 -18.72 14.47 -7.05
C PHE A 4 -18.73 14.73 -5.55
N LYS A 5 -17.54 14.73 -4.94
CA LYS A 5 -17.34 14.99 -3.50
C LYS A 5 -16.20 16.00 -3.29
N THR A 6 -16.21 16.64 -2.12
CA THR A 6 -15.06 17.44 -1.66
C THR A 6 -13.77 16.65 -1.82
N GLY A 7 -12.76 17.31 -2.39
CA GLY A 7 -11.45 16.75 -2.71
C GLY A 7 -11.30 16.25 -4.14
N ASP A 8 -12.40 16.04 -4.89
CA ASP A 8 -12.32 15.68 -6.31
C ASP A 8 -11.74 16.84 -7.14
N GLU A 9 -10.86 16.52 -8.08
CA GLU A 9 -10.44 17.41 -9.16
C GLU A 9 -11.50 17.37 -10.27
N ILE A 10 -11.94 18.54 -10.74
CA ILE A 10 -12.99 18.66 -11.77
C ILE A 10 -12.59 19.64 -12.88
N LEU A 11 -13.18 19.40 -14.05
CA LEU A 11 -13.21 20.36 -15.15
C LEU A 11 -14.55 21.11 -15.10
N PHE A 12 -14.51 22.43 -15.22
CA PHE A 12 -15.72 23.25 -15.22
C PHE A 12 -15.63 24.41 -16.20
N GLU A 13 -16.78 24.86 -16.70
CA GLU A 13 -16.90 26.01 -17.58
C GLU A 13 -17.07 27.30 -16.78
N TYR A 14 -16.28 28.31 -17.10
CA TYR A 14 -16.41 29.66 -16.57
C TYR A 14 -16.18 30.69 -17.68
N GLY A 15 -17.26 31.38 -18.08
CA GLY A 15 -17.25 32.18 -19.31
C GLY A 15 -17.04 31.29 -20.54
N GLU A 16 -16.08 31.63 -21.39
CA GLU A 16 -15.73 30.86 -22.60
C GLU A 16 -14.57 29.87 -22.38
N GLN A 17 -14.17 29.64 -21.12
CA GLN A 17 -13.01 28.81 -20.78
C GLN A 17 -13.44 27.57 -20.00
N THR A 18 -12.76 26.46 -20.27
CA THR A 18 -12.76 25.29 -19.37
C THR A 18 -11.56 25.40 -18.43
N LEU A 19 -11.83 25.34 -17.13
CA LEU A 19 -10.82 25.40 -16.07
C LEU A 19 -10.79 24.08 -15.31
N GLN A 20 -9.63 23.77 -14.73
CA GLN A 20 -9.47 22.68 -13.77
C GLN A 20 -9.36 23.26 -12.35
N GLY A 21 -10.00 22.61 -11.38
CA GLY A 21 -9.78 22.91 -9.97
C GLY A 21 -10.33 21.86 -9.03
N ARG A 22 -10.00 22.03 -7.75
CA ARG A 22 -10.37 21.10 -6.69
C ARG A 22 -11.66 21.53 -6.02
N LEU A 23 -12.61 20.60 -5.86
CA LEU A 23 -13.81 20.84 -5.07
C LEU A 23 -13.45 20.98 -3.59
N VAL A 24 -13.74 22.13 -3.00
CA VAL A 24 -13.48 22.39 -1.57
C VAL A 24 -14.76 22.19 -0.77
N ASN A 25 -15.88 22.75 -1.25
CA ASN A 25 -17.19 22.59 -0.61
C ASN A 25 -18.25 22.24 -1.65
N THR A 26 -19.23 21.43 -1.24
CA THR A 26 -20.37 21.04 -2.06
C THR A 26 -21.68 21.42 -1.35
N TYR A 27 -22.62 21.96 -2.13
CA TYR A 27 -23.97 22.31 -1.69
C TYR A 27 -25.00 21.70 -2.66
N PRO A 28 -26.29 21.65 -2.30
CA PRO A 28 -27.30 21.03 -3.16
C PRO A 28 -27.40 21.63 -4.57
N ASP A 29 -27.17 22.94 -4.71
CA ASP A 29 -27.34 23.72 -5.92
C ASP A 29 -26.03 24.18 -6.57
N HIS A 30 -24.95 24.30 -5.78
CA HIS A 30 -23.66 24.79 -6.25
C HIS A 30 -22.48 24.10 -5.54
N CYS A 31 -21.28 24.41 -6.00
CA CYS A 31 -20.05 24.00 -5.35
C CYS A 31 -19.01 25.13 -5.36
N ILE A 32 -18.01 24.99 -4.50
CA ILE A 32 -16.86 25.88 -4.43
C ILE A 32 -15.65 25.12 -4.95
N VAL A 33 -15.01 25.67 -5.96
CA VAL A 33 -13.84 25.11 -6.64
C VAL A 33 -12.65 26.04 -6.45
N GLU A 34 -11.54 25.52 -5.98
CA GLU A 34 -10.29 26.26 -5.85
C GLU A 34 -9.36 25.91 -7.01
N THR A 35 -8.79 26.95 -7.62
CA THR A 35 -7.85 26.86 -8.73
C THR A 35 -6.60 27.69 -8.40
N GLU A 36 -5.54 27.59 -9.20
CA GLU A 36 -4.39 28.49 -9.09
C GLU A 36 -4.74 29.98 -9.25
N LYS A 37 -5.86 30.28 -9.93
CA LYS A 37 -6.33 31.66 -10.17
C LYS A 37 -7.24 32.20 -9.08
N GLY A 38 -7.63 31.35 -8.12
CA GLY A 38 -8.53 31.70 -7.02
C GLY A 38 -9.70 30.74 -6.85
N SER A 39 -10.63 31.14 -5.98
CA SER A 39 -11.83 30.38 -5.61
C SER A 39 -13.04 30.81 -6.43
N TYR A 40 -13.80 29.83 -6.91
CA TYR A 40 -14.98 30.02 -7.77
C TYR A 40 -16.20 29.33 -7.17
N THR A 41 -17.34 30.02 -7.17
CA THR A 41 -18.64 29.42 -6.84
C THR A 41 -19.38 29.13 -8.13
N ILE A 42 -19.65 27.86 -8.43
CA ILE A 42 -20.27 27.43 -9.68
C ILE A 42 -21.47 26.51 -9.45
N GLY A 43 -22.48 26.63 -10.30
CA GLY A 43 -23.59 25.68 -10.36
C GLY A 43 -23.13 24.33 -10.91
N TRP A 44 -23.78 23.25 -10.48
CA TRP A 44 -23.44 21.89 -10.93
C TRP A 44 -23.57 21.68 -12.44
N ASN A 45 -24.40 22.48 -13.11
CA ASN A 45 -24.58 22.49 -14.56
C ASN A 45 -23.34 22.99 -15.32
N HIS A 46 -22.37 23.61 -14.65
CA HIS A 46 -21.11 24.06 -15.24
C HIS A 46 -19.97 23.05 -15.05
N VAL A 47 -20.18 21.97 -14.29
CA VAL A 47 -19.19 20.91 -14.13
C VAL A 47 -19.25 20.00 -15.34
N VAL A 48 -18.14 19.89 -16.05
CA VAL A 48 -18.02 19.11 -17.29
C VAL A 48 -17.72 17.64 -16.98
N ASP A 49 -16.66 17.39 -16.21
CA ASP A 49 -16.21 16.04 -15.85
C ASP A 49 -15.26 16.06 -14.65
N LYS A 50 -14.84 14.88 -14.17
CA LYS A 50 -13.66 14.75 -13.30
C LYS A 50 -12.39 15.06 -14.09
N ALA A 51 -11.55 15.92 -13.53
CA ALA A 51 -10.25 16.18 -14.13
C ALA A 51 -9.29 15.02 -13.85
N PRO A 52 -8.35 14.72 -14.77
CA PRO A 52 -7.29 13.79 -14.50
C PRO A 52 -6.43 14.30 -13.34
N VAL A 53 -6.29 13.48 -12.30
CA VAL A 53 -5.45 13.81 -11.16
C VAL A 53 -3.99 13.78 -11.60
N THR A 54 -3.36 14.95 -11.73
CA THR A 54 -1.91 15.10 -11.89
C THR A 54 -1.31 15.48 -10.54
N SER A 55 -1.19 14.51 -9.63
CA SER A 55 -0.51 14.73 -8.35
C SER A 55 0.95 15.11 -8.58
N THR A 56 1.49 16.03 -7.79
CA THR A 56 2.93 16.27 -7.81
C THR A 56 3.68 15.08 -7.22
N PHE A 57 4.96 14.89 -7.59
CA PHE A 57 5.77 13.84 -6.97
C PHE A 57 5.87 14.00 -5.44
N GLU A 58 5.80 15.23 -4.93
CA GLU A 58 5.77 15.51 -3.50
C GLU A 58 4.49 14.98 -2.83
N GLN A 59 3.33 15.21 -3.45
CA GLN A 59 2.06 14.67 -2.96
C GLN A 59 2.04 13.14 -3.01
N MET A 60 2.54 12.54 -4.10
CA MET A 60 2.70 11.09 -4.20
C MET A 60 3.62 10.54 -3.10
N GLY A 61 4.70 11.25 -2.78
CA GLY A 61 5.60 10.89 -1.69
C GLY A 61 4.93 10.93 -0.32
N GLN A 62 4.11 11.96 -0.05
CA GLN A 62 3.36 12.07 1.20
C GLN A 62 2.31 10.94 1.34
N GLU A 63 1.56 10.65 0.29
CA GLU A 63 0.59 9.55 0.26
C GLU A 63 1.25 8.19 0.46
N LEU A 64 2.38 7.96 -0.24
CA LEU A 64 3.17 6.74 -0.09
C LEU A 64 3.75 6.60 1.32
N GLY A 65 4.30 7.68 1.88
CA GLY A 65 4.83 7.71 3.25
C GLY A 65 3.75 7.36 4.28
N ALA A 66 2.59 8.01 4.20
CA ALA A 66 1.46 7.72 5.10
C ALA A 66 0.96 6.28 4.97
N PHE A 67 1.00 5.70 3.77
CA PHE A 67 0.68 4.29 3.54
C PHE A 67 1.71 3.35 4.16
N VAL A 68 3.00 3.64 4.00
CA VAL A 68 4.10 2.87 4.60
C VAL A 68 4.04 2.93 6.13
N ASP A 69 3.75 4.09 6.73
CA ASP A 69 3.58 4.22 8.18
C ASP A 69 2.44 3.34 8.71
N LYS A 70 1.28 3.34 8.03
CA LYS A 70 0.16 2.45 8.36
C LYS A 70 0.56 0.97 8.29
N LYS A 71 1.32 0.58 7.26
CA LYS A 71 1.85 -0.79 7.13
C LYS A 71 2.81 -1.13 8.25
N GLN A 72 3.73 -0.22 8.58
CA GLN A 72 4.70 -0.45 9.65
C GLN A 72 4.01 -0.57 11.01
N ALA A 73 2.96 0.21 11.26
CA ALA A 73 2.13 0.08 12.46
C ALA A 73 1.37 -1.26 12.48
N ALA A 74 0.86 -1.72 11.34
CA ALA A 74 0.10 -2.97 11.21
C ALA A 74 0.98 -4.23 11.33
N TYR A 75 2.18 -4.21 10.74
CA TYR A 75 3.05 -5.37 10.60
C TYR A 75 4.21 -5.38 11.59
N GLY A 76 4.52 -4.23 12.20
CA GLY A 76 5.71 -4.03 13.01
C GLY A 76 6.98 -4.13 12.19
N ASP A 77 8.12 -4.28 12.88
CA ASP A 77 9.44 -4.45 12.28
C ASP A 77 9.64 -5.87 11.70
N SER A 78 8.89 -6.21 10.65
CA SER A 78 8.90 -7.54 10.04
C SER A 78 10.28 -7.90 9.47
N VAL A 79 10.95 -6.92 8.83
CA VAL A 79 12.27 -7.12 8.21
C VAL A 79 13.34 -7.48 9.23
N SER A 80 13.45 -6.72 10.34
CA SER A 80 14.50 -7.02 11.32
C SER A 80 14.21 -8.31 12.09
N LYS A 81 12.93 -8.63 12.36
CA LYS A 81 12.54 -9.91 12.96
C LYS A 81 12.85 -11.08 12.04
N ALA A 82 12.52 -10.97 10.75
CA ALA A 82 12.84 -11.97 9.75
C ALA A 82 14.35 -12.17 9.61
N SER A 83 15.14 -11.10 9.57
CA SER A 83 16.60 -11.19 9.53
C SER A 83 17.17 -11.95 10.73
N LYS A 84 16.67 -11.67 11.95
CA LYS A 84 17.10 -12.38 13.17
C LYS A 84 16.74 -13.86 13.13
N LEU A 85 15.51 -14.20 12.74
CA LEU A 85 15.07 -15.60 12.64
C LEU A 85 15.80 -16.36 11.55
N MET A 86 16.05 -15.75 10.39
CA MET A 86 16.81 -16.38 9.31
C MET A 86 18.25 -16.68 9.73
N LYS A 87 18.89 -15.82 10.50
CA LYS A 87 20.22 -16.12 11.06
C LYS A 87 20.22 -17.33 11.99
N VAL A 88 19.16 -17.52 12.77
CA VAL A 88 19.00 -18.73 13.60
C VAL A 88 18.85 -19.96 12.71
N PHE A 89 18.02 -19.90 11.67
CA PHE A 89 17.83 -21.05 10.76
C PHE A 89 19.06 -21.35 9.91
N LEU A 90 19.90 -20.35 9.63
CA LEU A 90 21.09 -20.49 8.79
C LEU A 90 22.39 -20.65 9.58
N GLU A 91 22.33 -20.80 10.91
CA GLU A 91 23.50 -20.86 11.79
C GLU A 91 24.50 -21.94 11.36
N GLU A 92 24.02 -23.11 10.94
CA GLU A 92 24.87 -24.23 10.48
C GLU A 92 25.57 -23.98 9.13
N TYR A 93 25.13 -22.97 8.38
CA TYR A 93 25.70 -22.58 7.08
C TYR A 93 26.69 -21.41 7.20
N GLU A 94 26.91 -20.88 8.41
CA GLU A 94 27.82 -19.75 8.64
C GLU A 94 29.29 -20.19 8.65
N ASN A 95 30.14 -19.47 7.91
CA ASN A 95 31.56 -19.80 7.74
C ASN A 95 32.48 -19.23 8.84
N GLY A 96 31.93 -18.47 9.80
CA GLY A 96 32.68 -17.83 10.90
C GLY A 96 33.43 -16.54 10.51
N ASP A 97 33.43 -16.16 9.23
CA ASP A 97 33.99 -14.90 8.71
C ASP A 97 32.89 -13.87 8.34
N GLY A 98 31.65 -14.12 8.78
CA GLY A 98 30.49 -13.32 8.42
C GLY A 98 29.89 -13.66 7.05
N THR A 99 30.36 -14.72 6.39
CA THR A 99 29.75 -15.26 5.16
C THR A 99 28.97 -16.55 5.43
N TYR A 100 28.12 -16.92 4.48
CA TYR A 100 27.33 -18.16 4.52
C TYR A 100 27.61 -19.00 3.28
N THR A 101 27.72 -20.31 3.44
CA THR A 101 27.76 -21.27 2.33
C THR A 101 26.37 -21.87 2.14
N ILE A 102 25.62 -21.34 1.17
CA ILE A 102 24.23 -21.73 0.92
C ILE A 102 24.16 -22.72 -0.26
N PRO A 103 23.65 -23.94 -0.07
CA PRO A 103 23.45 -24.87 -1.17
C PRO A 103 22.26 -24.42 -2.04
N GLU A 104 22.28 -24.74 -3.33
CA GLU A 104 21.29 -24.27 -4.31
C GLU A 104 19.86 -24.72 -3.94
N GLU A 105 19.70 -25.94 -3.44
CA GLU A 105 18.42 -26.47 -2.99
C GLU A 105 17.79 -25.66 -1.85
N LEU A 106 18.57 -24.90 -1.08
CA LEU A 106 18.08 -24.11 0.03
C LEU A 106 17.51 -22.76 -0.41
N LEU A 107 17.79 -22.29 -1.64
CA LEU A 107 17.34 -20.99 -2.13
C LEU A 107 15.81 -20.86 -2.14
N ASP A 108 15.12 -21.84 -2.72
CA ASP A 108 13.65 -21.85 -2.78
C ASP A 108 13.02 -21.95 -1.39
N HIS A 109 13.67 -22.70 -0.50
CA HIS A 109 13.23 -22.85 0.88
C HIS A 109 13.38 -21.53 1.64
N ILE A 110 14.50 -20.82 1.51
CA ILE A 110 14.71 -19.50 2.11
C ILE A 110 13.61 -18.53 1.68
N LEU A 111 13.26 -18.50 0.40
CA LEU A 111 12.21 -17.61 -0.11
C LEU A 111 10.84 -17.92 0.50
N LEU A 112 10.49 -19.20 0.64
CA LEU A 112 9.23 -19.61 1.29
C LEU A 112 9.25 -19.31 2.79
N GLN A 113 10.37 -19.54 3.48
CA GLN A 113 10.49 -19.26 4.92
C GLN A 113 10.36 -17.76 5.22
N VAL A 114 10.96 -16.88 4.41
CA VAL A 114 10.80 -15.43 4.59
C VAL A 114 9.33 -15.01 4.51
N ARG A 115 8.54 -15.59 3.58
CA ARG A 115 7.10 -15.32 3.50
C ARG A 115 6.31 -15.87 4.68
N ILE A 116 6.67 -17.05 5.16
CA ILE A 116 6.07 -17.65 6.36
C ILE A 116 6.32 -16.76 7.57
N ILE A 117 7.57 -16.31 7.77
CA ILE A 117 7.94 -15.43 8.88
C ILE A 117 7.20 -14.09 8.78
N ASP A 118 7.04 -13.54 7.58
CA ASP A 118 6.27 -12.30 7.38
C ASP A 118 4.82 -12.45 7.87
N LYS A 119 4.16 -13.57 7.53
CA LYS A 119 2.79 -13.84 8.00
C LYS A 119 2.72 -14.11 9.50
N GLN A 120 3.73 -14.78 10.07
CA GLN A 120 3.85 -14.91 11.53
C GLN A 120 3.99 -13.54 12.20
N ASN A 121 4.86 -12.67 11.69
CA ASN A 121 5.03 -11.31 12.19
C ASN A 121 3.70 -10.54 12.15
N ARG A 122 2.94 -10.64 11.07
CA ARG A 122 1.60 -10.02 10.97
C ARG A 122 0.64 -10.54 12.04
N ILE A 123 0.59 -11.84 12.31
CA ILE A 123 -0.26 -12.43 13.36
C ILE A 123 0.13 -11.87 14.74
N PHE A 124 1.43 -11.82 15.05
CA PHE A 124 1.91 -11.33 16.35
C PHE A 124 1.77 -9.81 16.51
N SER A 125 1.95 -9.04 15.43
CA SER A 125 1.84 -7.57 15.45
C SER A 125 0.38 -7.10 15.46
N ASN A 126 -0.55 -7.86 14.86
CA ASN A 126 -1.98 -7.57 14.91
C ASN A 126 -2.81 -8.82 15.19
N PRO A 127 -2.87 -9.29 16.45
CA PRO A 127 -3.53 -10.54 16.82
C PRO A 127 -5.06 -10.48 16.71
N LYS A 128 -5.64 -9.29 16.58
CA LYS A 128 -7.10 -9.11 16.40
C LYS A 128 -7.56 -9.32 14.96
N GLY A 129 -6.62 -9.44 14.02
CA GLY A 129 -6.89 -9.65 12.61
C GLY A 129 -7.34 -8.37 11.90
N ASP A 130 -7.20 -8.41 10.57
CA ASP A 130 -7.85 -7.51 9.61
C ASP A 130 -7.56 -5.99 9.70
N LEU A 131 -6.35 -5.60 9.32
CA LEU A 131 -6.12 -4.22 8.84
C LEU A 131 -6.14 -4.11 7.31
N MET A 132 -6.18 -5.24 6.58
CA MET A 132 -6.06 -5.29 5.11
C MET A 132 -6.76 -6.51 4.47
N ASP A 133 -7.78 -7.09 5.10
CA ASP A 133 -8.59 -8.19 4.50
C ASP A 133 -7.80 -9.44 4.05
N GLU A 134 -6.63 -9.68 4.66
CA GLU A 134 -5.83 -10.89 4.41
C GLU A 134 -6.12 -11.96 5.47
N THR A 135 -5.89 -13.22 5.12
CA THR A 135 -5.99 -14.38 6.02
C THR A 135 -4.60 -15.00 6.25
N PRO A 136 -3.78 -14.50 7.21
CA PRO A 136 -2.40 -14.94 7.40
C PRO A 136 -2.24 -16.45 7.58
N TYR A 137 -3.18 -17.12 8.25
CA TYR A 137 -3.17 -18.58 8.40
C TYR A 137 -3.45 -19.33 7.09
N ALA A 138 -4.29 -18.80 6.21
CA ALA A 138 -4.51 -19.40 4.89
C ALA A 138 -3.28 -19.24 4.00
N ASP A 139 -2.61 -18.07 4.06
CA ASP A 139 -1.33 -17.86 3.39
C ASP A 139 -0.27 -18.86 3.88
N LEU A 140 -0.15 -19.04 5.19
CA LEU A 140 0.76 -20.03 5.79
C LEU A 140 0.48 -21.45 5.29
N ALA A 141 -0.79 -21.86 5.24
CA ALA A 141 -1.19 -23.16 4.68
C ALA A 141 -0.81 -23.26 3.20
N GLY A 142 -1.05 -22.21 2.42
CA GLY A 142 -0.67 -22.13 1.00
C GLY A 142 0.83 -22.27 0.79
N TYR A 143 1.66 -21.60 1.59
CA TYR A 143 3.12 -21.74 1.51
C TYR A 143 3.61 -23.13 1.90
N GLY A 144 2.94 -23.80 2.84
CA GLY A 144 3.20 -25.22 3.13
C GLY A 144 2.92 -26.13 1.94
N LEU A 145 1.81 -25.92 1.23
CA LEU A 145 1.48 -26.67 0.01
C LEU A 145 2.48 -26.43 -1.12
N LEU A 146 2.92 -25.18 -1.29
CA LEU A 146 3.96 -24.82 -2.26
C LEU A 146 5.29 -25.49 -1.92
N GLY A 147 5.69 -25.49 -0.64
CA GLY A 147 6.88 -26.17 -0.16
C GLY A 147 6.84 -27.68 -0.44
N LYS A 148 5.70 -28.33 -0.18
CA LYS A 148 5.49 -29.74 -0.52
C LYS A 148 5.74 -29.99 -2.00
N ARG A 149 5.08 -29.21 -2.87
CA ARG A 149 5.25 -29.34 -4.33
C ARG A 149 6.70 -29.17 -4.78
N ASN A 150 7.42 -28.20 -4.22
CA ASN A 150 8.80 -27.90 -4.61
C ASN A 150 9.80 -28.94 -4.06
N SER A 151 9.52 -29.57 -2.92
CA SER A 151 10.38 -30.59 -2.32
C SER A 151 10.38 -31.93 -3.06
N GLY A 152 9.50 -32.11 -4.05
CA GLY A 152 9.42 -33.33 -4.87
C GLY A 152 9.07 -34.61 -4.11
N LYS A 153 8.58 -34.49 -2.86
CA LYS A 153 8.17 -35.59 -1.98
C LYS A 153 6.65 -35.62 -1.76
#